data_AF-A0A7K3B277-F1
#
_entry.id   AF-A0A7K3B277-F1
#
_cell.length_a   1.000
_cell.length_b   1.000
_cell.length_c   1.000
_cell.angle_alpha   90.00
_cell.angle_beta   90.00
_cell.angle_gamma   90.00
#
_symmetry.space_group_name_H-M   'P 1'
#
loop_
_entity.id
_entity.type
_entity.pdbx_description
1 polymer ?
#
loop_
_entity_poly.entity_id
_entity_poly.type
_entity_poly.pdbx_seq_one_letter_code
_entity_poly.pdbx_strand_id
1 'polypeptide(L)'
;MKAEGLKPGDLLFPGEHGDTLAGSVFRRAWRTARQQVPAPAEFASPLGKRVYDLRHTCLTSWLNAGVPPAQVAEWAGNSVPALLATCTRCISGQLKDHQRRIEAGGDLPEPDEDR
;
A
#
# COMPACT_ATOMS: atom_id res chain seq x y z
N MET A 1 19.52 18.16 5.53
CA MET A 1 18.95 18.24 4.17
C MET A 1 18.82 19.70 3.81
N LYS A 2 19.38 20.14 2.67
CA LYS A 2 19.16 21.50 2.18
C LYS A 2 17.69 21.61 1.79
N ALA A 3 17.04 22.73 2.11
CA ALA A 3 15.73 23.02 1.54
C ALA A 3 15.94 23.21 0.03
N GLU A 4 15.40 22.30 -0.76
CA GLU A 4 15.24 22.51 -2.19
C GLU A 4 14.45 23.82 -2.31
N GLY A 5 14.98 24.85 -2.98
CA GLY A 5 14.39 26.19 -3.08
C GLY A 5 13.11 26.25 -3.92
N LEU A 6 12.29 25.20 -3.82
CA LEU A 6 11.06 24.98 -4.56
C LEU A 6 9.99 25.97 -4.10
N LYS A 7 9.33 26.58 -5.07
CA LYS A 7 8.16 27.43 -4.88
C LYS A 7 6.88 26.59 -5.00
N PRO A 8 5.75 27.06 -4.46
CA PRO A 8 4.46 26.42 -4.71
C PRO A 8 4.21 26.26 -6.21
N GLY A 9 3.96 25.04 -6.65
CA GLY A 9 3.75 24.70 -8.06
C GLY A 9 4.99 24.13 -8.78
N ASP A 10 6.17 24.20 -8.17
CA ASP A 10 7.36 23.55 -8.74
C ASP A 10 7.24 22.02 -8.64
N LEU A 11 7.75 21.34 -9.67
CA LEU A 11 7.79 19.88 -9.69
C LEU A 11 8.92 19.38 -8.79
N LEU A 12 8.59 18.43 -7.92
CA LEU A 12 9.60 17.72 -7.12
C LEU A 12 10.50 16.83 -7.99
N PHE A 13 9.93 16.27 -9.06
CA PHE A 13 10.64 15.43 -10.02
C PHE A 13 10.42 15.98 -11.44
N PRO A 14 11.18 17.02 -11.84
CA PRO A 14 11.11 17.55 -13.19
C PRO A 14 11.79 16.60 -14.19
N GLY A 15 11.32 16.64 -15.44
CA GLY A 15 12.06 16.12 -16.59
C GLY A 15 13.31 16.95 -16.87
N GLU A 16 14.14 16.49 -17.82
CA GLU A 16 15.40 17.16 -18.19
C GLU A 16 15.19 18.62 -18.64
N HIS A 17 14.00 18.94 -19.17
CA HIS A 17 13.66 20.28 -19.64
C HIS A 17 12.85 21.10 -18.62
N GLY A 18 12.70 20.63 -17.38
CA GLY A 18 11.93 21.32 -16.32
C GLY A 18 10.41 21.07 -16.38
N ASP A 19 9.95 20.23 -17.32
CA ASP A 19 8.57 19.84 -17.50
C ASP A 19 8.21 18.57 -16.70
N THR A 20 6.99 18.06 -16.88
CA THR A 20 6.53 16.83 -16.22
C THR A 20 7.37 15.64 -16.65
N LEU A 21 7.90 14.89 -15.68
CA LEU A 21 8.67 13.67 -15.96
C LEU A 21 7.87 12.68 -16.82
N ALA A 22 8.42 12.33 -17.98
CA ALA A 22 7.76 11.44 -18.92
C ALA A 22 7.54 10.03 -18.35
N GLY A 23 6.38 9.45 -18.69
CA GLY A 23 5.98 8.12 -18.23
C GLY A 23 6.96 7.00 -18.55
N SER A 24 7.66 7.11 -19.68
CA SER A 24 8.68 6.16 -20.11
C SER A 24 9.90 6.13 -19.17
N VAL A 25 10.27 7.28 -18.60
CA VAL A 25 11.48 7.44 -17.79
C VAL A 25 11.38 6.63 -16.51
N PHE A 26 10.33 6.86 -15.72
CA PHE A 26 10.17 6.12 -14.48
C PHE A 26 9.87 4.62 -14.71
N ARG A 27 9.21 4.25 -15.82
CA ARG A 27 9.04 2.83 -16.21
C ARG A 27 10.38 2.16 -16.54
N ARG A 28 11.29 2.87 -17.21
CA ARG A 28 12.65 2.38 -17.50
C ARG A 28 13.43 2.21 -16.20
N ALA A 29 13.43 3.23 -15.34
CA ALA A 29 14.09 3.17 -14.04
C ALA A 29 13.59 1.97 -13.20
N TRP A 30 12.27 1.75 -13.17
CA TRP A 30 11.68 0.60 -12.48
C TRP A 30 12.12 -0.75 -13.07
N ARG A 31 12.14 -0.88 -14.40
CA ARG A 31 12.63 -2.11 -15.04
C ARG A 31 14.08 -2.38 -14.69
N THR A 32 14.94 -1.36 -14.73
CA THR A 32 16.34 -1.48 -14.36
C THR A 32 16.50 -1.91 -12.91
N ALA A 33 15.76 -1.30 -11.97
CA ALA A 33 15.77 -1.70 -10.57
C ALA A 33 15.33 -3.17 -10.38
N ARG A 34 14.26 -3.59 -11.08
CA ARG A 34 13.79 -4.98 -11.07
C ARG A 34 14.79 -5.99 -11.62
N GLN A 35 15.78 -5.60 -12.41
CA GLN A 35 16.79 -6.55 -12.90
C GLN A 35 17.84 -6.91 -11.83
N GLN A 36 17.94 -6.11 -10.75
CA GLN A 36 19.02 -6.22 -9.77
C GLN A 36 18.67 -7.04 -8.52
N VAL A 37 17.38 -7.35 -8.30
CA VAL A 37 16.89 -7.88 -7.01
C VAL A 37 16.30 -9.30 -7.12
N PRO A 38 15.24 -9.55 -7.92
CA PRO A 38 14.63 -10.87 -8.04
C PRO A 38 15.47 -11.88 -8.85
N ALA A 39 15.20 -13.16 -8.64
CA ALA A 39 15.77 -14.22 -9.48
C ALA A 39 15.30 -14.08 -10.95
N PRO A 40 16.06 -14.59 -11.94
CA PRO A 40 15.69 -14.45 -13.35
C PRO A 40 14.28 -14.95 -13.70
N ALA A 41 13.84 -16.06 -13.08
CA ALA A 41 12.49 -16.60 -13.26
C ALA A 41 11.40 -15.65 -12.73
N GLU A 42 11.64 -15.02 -11.58
CA GLU A 42 10.72 -14.06 -10.98
C GLU A 42 10.67 -12.75 -11.77
N PHE A 43 11.82 -12.29 -12.29
CA PHE A 43 11.87 -11.12 -13.17
C PHE A 43 11.02 -11.33 -14.44
N ALA A 44 11.11 -12.53 -15.04
CA ALA A 44 10.33 -12.93 -16.21
C ALA A 44 8.83 -13.11 -15.91
N SER A 45 8.48 -13.35 -14.65
CA SER A 45 7.09 -13.48 -14.21
C SER A 45 6.35 -12.14 -14.17
N PRO A 46 5.02 -12.14 -13.99
CA PRO A 46 4.23 -10.93 -13.74
C PRO A 46 4.56 -10.18 -12.44
N LEU A 47 5.34 -10.77 -11.52
CA LEU A 47 5.63 -10.20 -10.20
C LEU A 47 6.25 -8.80 -10.29
N GLY A 48 5.54 -7.79 -9.83
CA GLY A 48 6.00 -6.40 -9.81
C GLY A 48 6.25 -5.80 -11.20
N LYS A 49 5.76 -6.42 -12.29
CA LYS A 49 6.09 -6.02 -13.68
C LYS A 49 5.79 -4.54 -13.95
N ARG A 50 4.75 -3.99 -13.34
CA ARG A 50 4.33 -2.59 -13.47
C ARG A 50 4.73 -1.82 -12.22
N VAL A 51 5.04 -0.54 -12.39
CA VAL A 51 5.25 0.40 -11.27
C VAL A 51 4.01 0.43 -10.37
N TYR A 52 2.82 0.34 -10.95
CA TYR A 52 1.55 0.32 -10.22
C TYR A 52 1.40 -0.89 -9.28
N ASP A 53 2.13 -1.98 -9.52
CA ASP A 53 2.09 -3.16 -8.64
C ASP A 53 2.70 -2.85 -7.25
N LEU A 54 3.57 -1.82 -7.14
CA LEU A 54 4.05 -1.31 -5.85
C LEU A 54 2.92 -0.74 -5.00
N ARG A 55 2.03 0.03 -5.62
CA ARG A 55 0.85 0.58 -4.93
C ARG A 55 -0.02 -0.55 -4.41
N HIS A 56 -0.27 -1.57 -5.25
CA HIS A 56 -1.04 -2.74 -4.82
C HIS A 56 -0.39 -3.49 -3.66
N THR A 57 0.94 -3.65 -3.70
CA THR A 57 1.71 -4.32 -2.64
C THR A 57 1.67 -3.52 -1.33
N CYS A 58 1.77 -2.19 -1.40
CA CYS A 58 1.66 -1.30 -0.24
C CYS A 58 0.29 -1.42 0.45
N LEU A 59 -0.79 -1.31 -0.33
CA LEU A 59 -2.15 -1.40 0.20
C LEU A 59 -2.44 -2.76 0.84
N THR A 60 -2.03 -3.85 0.18
CA THR A 60 -2.20 -5.20 0.73
C THR A 60 -1.35 -5.41 1.98
N SER A 61 -0.15 -4.82 2.06
CA SER A 61 0.70 -4.87 3.25
C SER A 61 0.07 -4.16 4.45
N TRP A 62 -0.51 -2.97 4.27
CA TRP A 62 -1.21 -2.28 5.35
C TRP A 62 -2.45 -3.04 5.83
N LEU A 63 -3.22 -3.60 4.90
CA LEU A 63 -4.38 -4.44 5.25
C LEU A 63 -3.96 -5.69 6.02
N ASN A 64 -2.87 -6.35 5.60
CA ASN A 64 -2.30 -7.50 6.31
C ASN A 64 -1.59 -7.11 7.63
N ALA A 65 -1.29 -5.84 7.85
CA ALA A 65 -0.85 -5.32 9.14
C ALA A 65 -2.03 -4.97 10.07
N GLY A 66 -3.27 -5.20 9.63
CA GLY A 66 -4.48 -4.94 10.43
C GLY A 66 -4.96 -3.49 10.41
N VAL A 67 -4.42 -2.64 9.52
CA VAL A 67 -4.89 -1.25 9.38
C VAL A 67 -6.33 -1.24 8.86
N PRO A 68 -7.25 -0.46 9.47
CA PRO A 68 -8.64 -0.43 9.04
C PRO A 68 -8.81 -0.05 7.56
N PRO A 69 -9.68 -0.74 6.79
CA PRO A 69 -9.88 -0.46 5.37
C PRO A 69 -10.25 0.99 5.04
N ALA A 70 -11.02 1.65 5.91
CA ALA A 70 -11.37 3.06 5.75
C ALA A 70 -10.14 3.98 5.75
N GLN A 71 -9.20 3.74 6.68
CA GLN A 71 -7.96 4.52 6.79
C GLN A 71 -7.04 4.26 5.59
N VAL A 72 -6.91 3.00 5.17
CA VAL A 72 -6.13 2.63 3.99
C VAL A 72 -6.69 3.30 2.74
N ALA A 73 -8.03 3.33 2.60
CA ALA A 73 -8.70 3.94 1.45
C ALA A 73 -8.49 5.46 1.40
N GLU A 74 -8.59 6.13 2.55
CA GLU A 74 -8.29 7.56 2.70
C GLU A 74 -6.86 7.89 2.25
N TRP A 75 -5.85 7.19 2.78
CA TRP A 75 -4.45 7.41 2.38
C TRP A 75 -4.20 7.07 0.90
N ALA A 76 -4.91 6.08 0.38
CA ALA A 76 -4.83 5.75 -1.03
C ALA A 76 -5.54 6.81 -1.91
N GLY A 77 -6.47 7.59 -1.38
CA GLY A 77 -7.36 8.42 -2.19
C GLY A 77 -8.30 7.58 -3.06
N ASN A 78 -8.81 6.46 -2.54
CA ASN A 78 -9.83 5.65 -3.20
C ASN A 78 -11.03 5.41 -2.26
N SER A 79 -12.10 4.82 -2.79
CA SER A 79 -13.22 4.38 -1.96
C SER A 79 -12.94 2.99 -1.36
N VAL A 80 -13.50 2.72 -0.17
CA VAL A 80 -13.37 1.41 0.48
C VAL A 80 -13.82 0.25 -0.43
N PRO A 81 -14.94 0.33 -1.18
CA PRO A 81 -15.31 -0.73 -2.11
C PRO A 81 -14.27 -0.95 -3.21
N ALA A 82 -13.68 0.11 -3.78
CA ALA A 82 -12.64 0.00 -4.80
C ALA A 82 -11.35 -0.64 -4.24
N LEU A 83 -10.97 -0.27 -3.01
CA LEU A 83 -9.85 -0.87 -2.30
C LEU A 83 -10.05 -2.37 -2.11
N LEU A 84 -11.19 -2.77 -1.54
CA LEU A 84 -11.47 -4.17 -1.24
C LEU A 84 -11.55 -4.98 -2.53
N ALA A 85 -12.31 -4.55 -3.54
CA ALA A 85 -12.40 -5.24 -4.83
C ALA A 85 -11.01 -5.49 -5.47
N THR A 86 -10.08 -4.56 -5.27
CA THR A 86 -8.71 -4.70 -5.76
C THR A 86 -7.89 -5.69 -4.91
N CYS A 87 -8.05 -5.68 -3.59
CA CYS A 87 -7.17 -6.37 -2.64
C CYS A 87 -7.71 -7.71 -2.09
N THR A 88 -8.97 -8.09 -2.33
CA THR A 88 -9.63 -9.22 -1.67
C THR A 88 -8.80 -10.52 -1.68
N ARG A 89 -8.16 -10.85 -2.80
CA ARG A 89 -7.39 -12.11 -2.94
C ARG A 89 -6.04 -12.10 -2.24
N CYS A 90 -5.61 -10.96 -1.72
CA CYS A 90 -4.27 -10.74 -1.17
C CYS A 90 -4.28 -10.46 0.34
N ILE A 91 -5.46 -10.41 0.96
CA ILE A 91 -5.63 -10.27 2.41
C ILE A 91 -5.59 -11.66 3.03
N SER A 92 -4.64 -11.93 3.92
CA SER A 92 -4.44 -13.25 4.52
C SER A 92 -3.80 -13.18 5.90
N GLY A 93 -3.80 -14.29 6.65
CA GLY A 93 -3.10 -14.41 7.94
C GLY A 93 -3.79 -13.75 9.14
N GLN A 94 -4.88 -12.99 8.94
CA GLN A 94 -5.53 -12.22 10.00
C GLN A 94 -6.53 -13.01 10.86
N LEU A 95 -6.92 -14.23 10.45
CA LEU A 95 -8.02 -14.97 11.10
C LEU A 95 -7.78 -15.20 12.59
N LYS A 96 -6.58 -15.66 12.97
CA LYS A 96 -6.25 -15.95 14.38
C LYS A 96 -6.24 -14.69 15.24
N ASP A 97 -5.77 -13.58 14.69
CA ASP A 97 -5.73 -12.29 15.40
C ASP A 97 -7.12 -11.69 15.53
N HIS A 98 -7.97 -11.83 14.51
CA HIS A 98 -9.37 -11.46 14.59
C HIS A 98 -10.13 -12.29 15.63
N GLN A 99 -9.93 -13.61 15.66
CA GLN A 99 -10.53 -14.49 16.66
C GLN A 99 -10.16 -14.06 18.08
N ARG A 100 -8.86 -13.87 18.36
CA ARG A 100 -8.39 -13.37 19.68
C ARG A 100 -9.04 -12.04 20.08
N ARG A 101 -9.17 -11.10 19.15
CA ARG A 101 -9.76 -9.78 19.43
C ARG A 101 -11.27 -9.86 19.69
N ILE A 102 -11.98 -10.76 18.99
CA ILE A 102 -13.41 -11.00 19.20
C ILE A 102 -13.63 -11.62 20.58
N GLU A 103 -12.85 -12.65 20.92
CA GLU A 103 -12.90 -13.31 22.23
C GLU A 103 -12.62 -12.31 23.37
N ALA A 104 -11.57 -11.50 23.26
CA ALA A 104 -11.23 -10.48 24.25
C ALA A 104 -12.29 -9.36 24.39
N GLY A 105 -13.06 -9.08 23.34
CA GLY A 105 -14.16 -8.11 23.39
C GLY A 105 -15.48 -8.70 23.89
N GLY A 106 -15.59 -10.02 23.97
CA GLY A 106 -16.76 -10.75 24.48
C GLY A 106 -16.80 -10.90 25.99
N ASP A 107 -15.67 -10.73 26.69
CA ASP A 107 -15.59 -10.68 28.15
C ASP A 107 -16.03 -9.29 28.65
N LEU A 108 -17.33 -9.02 28.57
CA LEU A 108 -17.93 -7.94 29.36
C LEU A 108 -18.00 -8.41 30.82
N PRO A 109 -17.59 -7.60 31.81
CA PRO A 109 -17.82 -7.95 33.20
C PRO A 109 -19.34 -8.13 33.40
N GLU A 110 -19.73 -9.23 34.04
CA GLU A 110 -21.11 -9.48 34.46
C GLU A 110 -21.63 -8.22 35.18
N PRO A 111 -22.86 -7.76 34.90
CA PRO A 111 -23.41 -6.59 35.57
C PRO A 111 -23.37 -6.83 37.08
N ASP A 112 -22.86 -5.84 37.80
CA ASP A 112 -22.82 -5.84 39.26
C ASP A 112 -24.27 -5.90 39.77
N GLU A 113 -24.72 -7.06 40.28
CA GLU A 113 -26.11 -7.28 40.73
C GLU A 113 -26.44 -6.55 42.06
N ASP A 114 -25.51 -5.77 42.62
CA ASP A 114 -25.69 -5.05 43.89
C ASP A 114 -26.01 -3.55 43.73
N ARG A 115 -27.09 -3.20 43.01
CA ARG A 115 -27.65 -1.83 43.04
C ARG A 115 -29.15 -1.77 43.29
#